data_AF-A0A3A5UPK1-F1
#
_entry.id   AF-A0A3A5UPK1-F1
#
_cell.length_a   1.000
_cell.length_b   1.000
_cell.length_c   1.000
_cell.angle_alpha   90.00
_cell.angle_beta   90.00
_cell.angle_gamma   90.00
#
_symmetry.space_group_name_H-M   'P 1'
#
loop_
_entity.id
_entity.type
_entity.pdbx_description
1 polymer ?
#
loop_
_entity_poly.entity_id
_entity_poly.type
_entity_poly.pdbx_seq_one_letter_code
_entity_poly.pdbx_strand_id
1 'polypeptide(L)'
;MCGIFAYMGDKLATPILVEGLRRLEYRGYDSAGIAVKDESFSVYKKVGKVAELQSILPNNVPGNMGIAHTRWATHGVVSDENAHPHASVSGDVIIVHNGIIENSRTLRTLLERKGISLSSETDSETIAHILDYELSRDNNPTSAMHRTISKLHGTWGICAIFLNHDVMVCARNGSPLIIGKGDNEMFISSDPHALTTHTQRVVFLEDGDIATITSDSIAMSSLNGVNKEASITVLEDEWGEADLGEFPHFMLKEIFEQPDALRHCISGRLDRVRGNGRLGGLKLSPLELSKLPHVRLLGCGTAMHAAEIGQILIESLARVPAVAHISSEFRTNDPVIDPQALHFAVSQSGETADTLSAVKEIQLKGGQVHGIVNVVGSTIARQCGQGVYIHSGPEQAVASTKAFSNMVAALTMFAIQVGRSRSISKERGQKLIQGLQQIPHLIEEYLEEQGPIMEAVNAVKDAKSVLFLGRGISAPVAKEGALKLMEVAYIPCLAYPAGEMKHGPIALLEEGSPVIFIVPNDHVKQKTVSAIHECKARGAKIILIHEKGDNISEEGDINIAIPNVHPDLSPILTVVPLQLIAYHAALELGCDVDRPRNLAKSVTVE
;
A
#
# COMPACT_ATOMS: atom_id res chain seq x y z
N MET A 1 -4.71 -5.99 -6.69
CA MET A 1 -6.01 -5.40 -6.32
C MET A 1 -6.82 -5.10 -7.58
N CYS A 2 -8.15 -5.10 -7.52
CA CYS A 2 -8.94 -4.67 -8.66
C CYS A 2 -9.24 -3.15 -8.61
N GLY A 3 -9.51 -2.53 -9.74
CA GLY A 3 -9.98 -1.15 -9.85
C GLY A 3 -11.43 -1.10 -10.33
N ILE A 4 -12.28 -0.34 -9.66
CA ILE A 4 -13.62 0.01 -10.17
C ILE A 4 -13.60 1.47 -10.60
N PHE A 5 -14.14 1.75 -11.78
CA PHE A 5 -14.45 3.10 -12.22
C PHE A 5 -15.83 3.14 -12.87
N ALA A 6 -16.62 4.18 -12.65
CA ALA A 6 -17.91 4.36 -13.31
C ALA A 6 -18.19 5.84 -13.58
N TYR A 7 -19.03 6.09 -14.58
CA TYR A 7 -19.43 7.42 -15.02
C TYR A 7 -20.91 7.47 -15.37
N MET A 8 -21.58 8.58 -15.01
CA MET A 8 -22.91 8.97 -15.51
C MET A 8 -22.94 10.48 -15.65
N GLY A 9 -23.29 10.98 -16.83
CA GLY A 9 -23.41 12.42 -17.10
C GLY A 9 -23.81 12.71 -18.53
N ASP A 10 -23.39 13.87 -19.05
CA ASP A 10 -23.75 14.32 -20.41
C ASP A 10 -22.73 13.91 -21.49
N LYS A 11 -21.54 13.43 -21.09
CA LYS A 11 -20.46 13.07 -22.03
C LYS A 11 -20.54 11.59 -22.41
N LEU A 12 -19.85 11.21 -23.49
CA LEU A 12 -19.65 9.80 -23.81
C LEU A 12 -18.87 9.11 -22.68
N ALA A 13 -19.37 7.99 -22.18
CA ALA A 13 -18.76 7.30 -21.05
C ALA A 13 -17.41 6.67 -21.42
N THR A 14 -17.29 6.10 -22.62
CA THR A 14 -16.14 5.26 -23.02
C THR A 14 -14.76 5.90 -22.80
N PRO A 15 -14.48 7.13 -23.26
CA PRO A 15 -13.15 7.74 -23.06
C PRO A 15 -12.85 7.99 -21.57
N ILE A 16 -13.87 8.38 -20.80
CA ILE A 16 -13.75 8.67 -19.36
C ILE A 16 -13.48 7.38 -18.59
N LEU A 17 -14.20 6.30 -18.92
CA LEU A 17 -14.00 4.98 -18.31
C LEU A 17 -12.60 4.44 -18.57
N VAL A 18 -12.11 4.50 -19.82
CA VAL A 18 -10.75 4.02 -20.17
C VAL A 18 -9.68 4.82 -19.43
N GLU A 19 -9.83 6.14 -19.35
CA GLU A 19 -8.89 7.00 -18.62
C GLU A 19 -8.91 6.72 -17.11
N GLY A 20 -10.09 6.51 -16.53
CA GLY A 20 -10.24 6.07 -15.14
C GLY A 20 -9.55 4.73 -14.88
N LEU A 21 -9.65 3.77 -15.80
CA LEU A 21 -8.95 2.49 -15.69
C LEU A 21 -7.44 2.61 -15.78
N ARG A 22 -6.90 3.48 -16.65
CA ARG A 22 -5.45 3.72 -16.71
C ARG A 22 -4.90 4.17 -15.36
N ARG A 23 -5.64 5.07 -14.70
CA ARG A 23 -5.28 5.56 -13.36
C ARG A 23 -5.38 4.50 -12.28
N LEU A 24 -6.20 3.46 -12.48
CA LEU A 24 -6.35 2.34 -11.55
C LEU A 24 -5.53 1.11 -11.94
N GLU A 25 -4.76 1.16 -13.03
CA GLU A 25 -4.04 0.00 -13.57
C GLU A 25 -2.92 -0.50 -12.63
N TYR A 26 -2.36 0.38 -11.80
CA TYR A 26 -1.41 0.00 -10.75
C TYR A 26 -2.03 -0.90 -9.67
N ARG A 27 -3.37 -0.92 -9.56
CA ARG A 27 -4.06 -1.82 -8.64
C ARG A 27 -4.06 -3.24 -9.21
N GLY A 28 -4.33 -3.43 -10.50
CA GLY A 28 -4.40 -4.73 -11.16
C GLY A 28 -4.39 -4.63 -12.69
N TYR A 29 -3.81 -5.64 -13.33
CA TYR A 29 -3.47 -5.62 -14.76
C TYR A 29 -3.57 -7.00 -15.44
N ASP A 30 -4.25 -7.98 -14.82
CA ASP A 30 -4.43 -9.30 -15.42
C ASP A 30 -5.47 -9.27 -16.54
N SER A 31 -6.50 -8.43 -16.39
CA SER A 31 -7.54 -8.17 -17.41
C SER A 31 -8.26 -6.85 -17.11
N ALA A 32 -8.93 -6.30 -18.10
CA ALA A 32 -9.76 -5.11 -17.98
C ALA A 32 -11.03 -5.21 -18.82
N GLY A 33 -12.06 -4.45 -18.44
CA GLY A 33 -13.27 -4.36 -19.24
C GLY A 33 -14.14 -3.16 -18.91
N ILE A 34 -15.05 -2.85 -19.84
CA ILE A 34 -16.08 -1.81 -19.69
C ILE A 34 -17.45 -2.32 -20.13
N ALA A 35 -18.49 -1.74 -19.55
CA ALA A 35 -19.86 -1.84 -20.02
C ALA A 35 -20.45 -0.43 -20.13
N VAL A 36 -21.05 -0.12 -21.27
CA VAL A 36 -21.67 1.18 -21.56
C VAL A 36 -23.14 0.96 -21.87
N LYS A 37 -23.99 1.80 -21.28
CA LYS A 37 -25.45 1.79 -21.43
C LYS A 37 -25.89 2.86 -22.43
N ASP A 38 -26.67 2.42 -23.41
CA ASP A 38 -27.48 3.25 -24.31
C ASP A 38 -28.91 2.65 -24.38
N GLU A 39 -29.46 2.37 -25.56
CA GLU A 39 -30.68 1.54 -25.70
C GLU A 39 -30.44 0.06 -25.32
N SER A 40 -29.18 -0.36 -25.32
CA SER A 40 -28.71 -1.69 -24.92
C SER A 40 -27.36 -1.56 -24.23
N PHE A 41 -26.84 -2.66 -23.67
CA PHE A 41 -25.49 -2.69 -23.12
C PHE A 41 -24.47 -3.11 -24.16
N SER A 42 -23.40 -2.35 -24.28
CA SER A 42 -22.19 -2.74 -24.99
C SER A 42 -21.10 -3.13 -23.99
N VAL A 43 -20.66 -4.40 -24.03
CA VAL A 43 -19.66 -4.94 -23.09
C VAL A 43 -18.39 -5.35 -23.84
N TYR A 44 -17.24 -4.86 -23.37
CA TYR A 44 -15.93 -5.17 -23.93
C TYR A 44 -14.99 -5.61 -22.81
N LYS A 45 -14.32 -6.75 -23.01
CA LYS A 45 -13.44 -7.35 -22.02
C LYS A 45 -12.19 -7.88 -22.69
N LYS A 46 -11.03 -7.72 -22.04
CA LYS A 46 -9.76 -8.23 -22.55
C LYS A 46 -8.78 -8.59 -21.45
N VAL A 47 -8.12 -9.74 -21.60
CA VAL A 47 -6.93 -10.13 -20.83
C VAL A 47 -5.78 -9.19 -21.15
N GLY A 48 -5.05 -8.82 -20.10
CA GLY A 48 -3.90 -7.92 -20.16
C GLY A 48 -4.20 -6.52 -19.62
N LYS A 49 -3.29 -5.60 -19.97
CA LYS A 49 -3.30 -4.20 -19.56
C LYS A 49 -4.48 -3.45 -20.22
N VAL A 50 -4.82 -2.27 -19.71
CA VAL A 50 -5.88 -1.38 -20.24
C VAL A 50 -5.65 -1.03 -21.72
N ALA A 51 -4.39 -1.01 -22.16
CA ALA A 51 -4.04 -0.84 -23.58
C ALA A 51 -4.61 -1.96 -24.47
N GLU A 52 -4.64 -3.21 -23.99
CA GLU A 52 -5.21 -4.34 -24.74
C GLU A 52 -6.72 -4.20 -24.88
N LEU A 53 -7.41 -3.77 -23.82
CA LEU A 53 -8.82 -3.42 -23.88
C LEU A 53 -9.06 -2.29 -24.88
N GLN A 54 -8.25 -1.24 -24.85
CA GLN A 54 -8.38 -0.12 -25.78
C GLN A 54 -8.23 -0.55 -27.24
N SER A 55 -7.37 -1.54 -27.53
CA SER A 55 -7.15 -2.05 -28.88
C SER A 55 -8.39 -2.69 -29.52
N ILE A 56 -9.32 -3.20 -28.71
CA ILE A 56 -10.55 -3.86 -29.18
C ILE A 56 -11.77 -2.92 -29.17
N LEU A 57 -11.65 -1.71 -28.62
CA LEU A 57 -12.77 -0.77 -28.53
C LEU A 57 -13.06 -0.12 -29.88
N PRO A 58 -14.34 -0.07 -30.32
CA PRO A 58 -14.72 0.75 -31.45
C PRO A 58 -14.44 2.24 -31.20
N ASN A 59 -14.20 3.00 -32.27
CA ASN A 59 -13.95 4.44 -32.20
C ASN A 59 -15.11 5.23 -31.54
N ASN A 60 -16.32 4.72 -31.64
CA ASN A 60 -17.50 5.31 -31.03
C ASN A 60 -18.39 4.21 -30.46
N VAL A 61 -18.55 4.20 -29.14
CA VAL A 61 -19.51 3.36 -28.42
C VAL A 61 -20.53 4.32 -27.81
N PRO A 62 -21.80 4.30 -28.26
CA PRO A 62 -22.82 5.21 -27.76
C PRO A 62 -23.14 4.92 -26.29
N GLY A 63 -23.54 5.97 -25.58
CA GLY A 63 -23.94 5.90 -24.18
C GLY A 63 -23.14 6.84 -23.26
N ASN A 64 -23.85 7.35 -22.26
CA ASN A 64 -23.35 8.35 -21.31
C ASN A 64 -23.30 7.82 -19.86
N MET A 65 -23.62 6.54 -19.68
CA MET A 65 -23.54 5.82 -18.41
C MET A 65 -22.75 4.54 -18.63
N GLY A 66 -21.84 4.22 -17.71
CA GLY A 66 -21.14 2.95 -17.77
C GLY A 66 -20.27 2.66 -16.57
N ILE A 67 -19.81 1.41 -16.51
CA ILE A 67 -18.95 0.88 -15.45
C ILE A 67 -17.75 0.17 -16.08
N ALA A 68 -16.64 0.18 -15.36
CA ALA A 68 -15.35 -0.25 -15.83
C ALA A 68 -14.58 -0.95 -14.71
N HIS A 69 -13.73 -1.90 -15.08
CA HIS A 69 -12.95 -2.67 -14.13
C HIS A 69 -11.55 -3.02 -14.62
N THR A 70 -10.57 -2.96 -13.72
CA THR A 70 -9.29 -3.67 -13.84
C THR A 70 -9.24 -4.80 -12.82
N ARG A 71 -8.79 -5.99 -13.23
CA ARG A 71 -8.85 -7.20 -12.40
C ARG A 71 -7.46 -7.67 -11.98
N TRP A 72 -7.37 -8.12 -10.74
CA TRP A 72 -6.33 -9.00 -10.21
C TRP A 72 -7.01 -10.31 -9.80
N ALA A 73 -6.65 -11.43 -10.43
CA ALA A 73 -7.41 -12.67 -10.32
C ALA A 73 -7.23 -13.35 -8.94
N THR A 74 -8.33 -13.57 -8.22
CA THR A 74 -8.37 -14.36 -6.96
C THR A 74 -9.07 -15.70 -7.16
N HIS A 75 -10.22 -15.71 -7.86
CA HIS A 75 -11.00 -16.90 -8.20
C HIS A 75 -11.15 -17.04 -9.71
N GLY A 76 -10.88 -18.22 -10.26
CA GLY A 76 -10.94 -18.49 -11.70
C GLY A 76 -9.71 -17.97 -12.45
N VAL A 77 -9.34 -18.67 -13.51
CA VAL A 77 -8.16 -18.35 -14.33
C VAL A 77 -8.26 -16.97 -14.98
N VAL A 78 -7.13 -16.40 -15.40
CA VAL A 78 -7.10 -15.17 -16.20
C VAL A 78 -7.65 -15.47 -17.60
N SER A 79 -8.86 -14.97 -17.89
CA SER A 79 -9.53 -15.14 -19.19
C SER A 79 -10.50 -13.97 -19.48
N ASP A 80 -10.88 -13.79 -20.73
CA ASP A 80 -11.83 -12.74 -21.14
C ASP A 80 -13.22 -13.00 -20.51
N GLU A 81 -13.60 -14.26 -20.31
CA GLU A 81 -14.84 -14.69 -19.66
C GLU A 81 -14.88 -14.30 -18.18
N ASN A 82 -13.75 -14.50 -17.46
CA ASN A 82 -13.61 -14.19 -16.04
C ASN A 82 -13.32 -12.70 -15.77
N ALA A 83 -13.02 -11.91 -16.80
CA ALA A 83 -12.92 -10.46 -16.67
C ALA A 83 -14.30 -9.83 -16.37
N HIS A 84 -14.28 -8.75 -15.61
CA HIS A 84 -15.46 -7.91 -15.38
C HIS A 84 -15.62 -6.91 -16.54
N PRO A 85 -16.81 -6.31 -16.74
CA PRO A 85 -18.05 -6.49 -15.97
C PRO A 85 -18.75 -7.85 -16.19
N HIS A 86 -19.54 -8.29 -15.21
CA HIS A 86 -20.39 -9.48 -15.32
C HIS A 86 -21.84 -9.07 -15.56
N ALA A 87 -22.47 -9.71 -16.56
CA ALA A 87 -23.87 -9.49 -16.90
C ALA A 87 -24.75 -10.65 -16.38
N SER A 88 -26.00 -10.35 -16.04
CA SER A 88 -27.02 -11.37 -15.79
C SER A 88 -27.41 -12.10 -17.08
N VAL A 89 -28.01 -13.29 -16.97
CA VAL A 89 -28.50 -14.05 -18.15
C VAL A 89 -29.57 -13.27 -18.92
N SER A 90 -30.41 -12.48 -18.23
CA SER A 90 -31.39 -11.58 -18.85
C SER A 90 -30.75 -10.46 -19.68
N GLY A 91 -29.51 -10.07 -19.32
CA GLY A 91 -28.87 -8.87 -19.83
C GLY A 91 -29.37 -7.58 -19.18
N ASP A 92 -30.29 -7.63 -18.22
CA ASP A 92 -30.87 -6.43 -17.60
C ASP A 92 -29.98 -5.80 -16.53
N VAL A 93 -29.01 -6.56 -15.99
CA VAL A 93 -28.13 -6.14 -14.90
C VAL A 93 -26.67 -6.39 -15.27
N ILE A 94 -25.82 -5.38 -15.07
CA ILE A 94 -24.36 -5.53 -15.20
C ILE A 94 -23.69 -4.99 -13.93
N ILE A 95 -22.70 -5.73 -13.42
CA ILE A 95 -21.95 -5.37 -12.21
C ILE A 95 -20.44 -5.40 -12.42
N VAL A 96 -19.75 -4.53 -11.68
CA VAL A 96 -18.32 -4.64 -11.36
C VAL A 96 -18.17 -4.82 -9.85
N HIS A 97 -17.15 -5.59 -9.44
CA HIS A 97 -16.97 -5.99 -8.05
C HIS A 97 -15.49 -6.07 -7.66
N ASN A 98 -15.19 -5.52 -6.48
CA ASN A 98 -13.91 -5.66 -5.79
C ASN A 98 -14.15 -6.35 -4.46
N GLY A 99 -13.51 -7.49 -4.19
CA GLY A 99 -13.67 -8.23 -2.94
C GLY A 99 -13.76 -9.72 -3.20
N ILE A 100 -14.21 -10.45 -2.17
CA ILE A 100 -14.39 -11.91 -2.21
C ILE A 100 -15.74 -12.25 -1.59
N ILE A 101 -16.57 -12.99 -2.33
CA ILE A 101 -17.84 -13.55 -1.84
C ILE A 101 -17.59 -14.99 -1.37
N GLU A 102 -17.42 -15.14 -0.06
CA GLU A 102 -17.05 -16.40 0.61
C GLU A 102 -18.12 -17.49 0.44
N ASN A 103 -19.39 -17.11 0.36
CA ASN A 103 -20.52 -18.04 0.20
C ASN A 103 -20.95 -18.23 -1.26
N SER A 104 -20.13 -17.84 -2.24
CA SER A 104 -20.43 -17.90 -3.68
C SER A 104 -20.82 -19.29 -4.17
N ARG A 105 -20.23 -20.37 -3.64
CA ARG A 105 -20.59 -21.76 -4.01
C ARG A 105 -22.04 -22.10 -3.66
N THR A 106 -22.49 -21.66 -2.49
CA THR A 106 -23.88 -21.85 -2.03
C THR A 106 -24.84 -21.05 -2.91
N LEU A 107 -24.46 -19.83 -3.25
CA LEU A 107 -25.22 -18.95 -4.14
C LEU A 107 -25.33 -19.51 -5.56
N ARG A 108 -24.23 -20.02 -6.12
CA ARG A 108 -24.20 -20.69 -7.43
C ARG A 108 -25.16 -21.88 -7.46
N THR A 109 -25.11 -22.74 -6.43
CA THR A 109 -26.03 -23.89 -6.31
C THR A 109 -27.51 -23.45 -6.27
N LEU A 110 -27.81 -22.34 -5.60
CA LEU A 110 -29.16 -21.78 -5.54
C LEU A 110 -29.64 -21.29 -6.92
N LEU A 111 -28.77 -20.62 -7.68
CA LEU A 111 -29.04 -20.12 -9.02
C LEU A 111 -29.24 -21.27 -10.03
N GLU A 112 -28.38 -22.29 -9.98
CA GLU A 112 -28.49 -23.49 -10.82
C GLU A 112 -29.82 -24.23 -10.58
N ARG A 113 -30.25 -24.35 -9.32
CA ARG A 113 -31.57 -24.93 -8.98
C ARG A 113 -32.75 -24.10 -9.51
N LYS A 114 -32.54 -22.81 -9.77
CA LYS A 114 -33.51 -21.92 -10.41
C LYS A 114 -33.42 -21.94 -11.94
N GLY A 115 -32.54 -22.76 -12.52
CA GLY A 115 -32.35 -22.89 -13.96
C GLY A 115 -31.45 -21.82 -14.57
N ILE A 116 -30.69 -21.08 -13.76
CA ILE A 116 -29.75 -20.05 -14.23
C ILE A 116 -28.38 -20.70 -14.42
N SER A 117 -27.88 -20.71 -15.65
CA SER A 117 -26.55 -21.18 -15.99
C SER A 117 -25.52 -20.06 -15.88
N LEU A 118 -24.47 -20.30 -15.11
CA LEU A 118 -23.34 -19.38 -14.94
C LEU A 118 -22.26 -19.67 -15.99
N SER A 119 -21.66 -18.61 -16.51
CA SER A 119 -20.72 -18.61 -17.64
C SER A 119 -19.25 -18.42 -17.23
N SER A 120 -19.00 -17.97 -16.00
CA SER A 120 -17.67 -17.76 -15.45
C SER A 120 -17.43 -18.66 -14.22
N GLU A 121 -16.16 -18.73 -13.82
CA GLU A 121 -15.73 -19.39 -12.58
C GLU A 121 -15.69 -18.42 -11.40
N THR A 122 -16.01 -17.14 -11.63
CA THR A 122 -15.86 -16.09 -10.63
C THR A 122 -17.00 -16.16 -9.60
N ASP A 123 -16.66 -15.77 -8.38
CA ASP A 123 -17.62 -15.49 -7.32
C ASP A 123 -18.54 -14.32 -7.70
N SER A 124 -17.99 -13.33 -8.41
CA SER A 124 -18.61 -12.08 -8.80
C SER A 124 -19.82 -12.26 -9.72
N GLU A 125 -19.81 -13.24 -10.62
CA GLU A 125 -20.95 -13.52 -11.51
C GLU A 125 -22.21 -13.87 -10.71
N THR A 126 -22.08 -14.52 -9.54
CA THR A 126 -23.23 -14.84 -8.70
C THR A 126 -24.00 -13.59 -8.25
N ILE A 127 -23.30 -12.45 -8.06
CA ILE A 127 -23.91 -11.17 -7.67
C ILE A 127 -24.84 -10.66 -8.79
N ALA A 128 -24.39 -10.70 -10.05
CA ALA A 128 -25.17 -10.21 -11.19
C ALA A 128 -26.52 -10.96 -11.30
N HIS A 129 -26.48 -12.29 -11.19
CA HIS A 129 -27.68 -13.13 -11.31
C HIS A 129 -28.61 -13.03 -10.10
N ILE A 130 -28.08 -12.91 -8.88
CA ILE A 130 -28.94 -12.69 -7.70
C ILE A 130 -29.60 -11.32 -7.76
N LEU A 131 -28.85 -10.29 -8.18
CA LEU A 131 -29.36 -8.93 -8.29
C LEU A 131 -30.48 -8.84 -9.32
N ASP A 132 -30.31 -9.48 -10.48
CA ASP A 132 -31.35 -9.62 -11.50
C ASP A 132 -32.59 -10.36 -10.98
N TYR A 133 -32.40 -11.49 -10.28
CA TYR A 133 -33.49 -12.23 -9.65
C TYR A 133 -34.23 -11.41 -8.58
N GLU A 134 -33.52 -10.61 -7.79
CA GLU A 134 -34.17 -9.75 -6.79
C GLU A 134 -34.84 -8.54 -7.44
N LEU A 135 -34.31 -8.01 -8.54
CA LEU A 135 -34.93 -6.93 -9.31
C LEU A 135 -36.27 -7.35 -9.89
N SER A 136 -36.40 -8.60 -10.36
CA SER A 136 -37.65 -9.10 -10.96
C SER A 136 -38.84 -9.16 -9.98
N ARG A 137 -38.61 -8.96 -8.67
CA ARG A 137 -39.66 -9.04 -7.64
C ARG A 137 -40.51 -7.77 -7.54
N ASP A 138 -39.89 -6.61 -7.68
CA ASP A 138 -40.53 -5.29 -7.51
C ASP A 138 -40.03 -4.22 -8.49
N ASN A 139 -39.11 -4.57 -9.38
CA ASN A 139 -38.46 -3.69 -10.35
C ASN A 139 -37.84 -2.43 -9.72
N ASN A 140 -37.32 -2.54 -8.49
CA ASN A 140 -36.65 -1.45 -7.80
C ASN A 140 -35.14 -1.75 -7.59
N PRO A 141 -34.23 -1.05 -8.31
CA PRO A 141 -32.79 -1.30 -8.22
C PRO A 141 -32.20 -1.23 -6.80
N THR A 142 -32.62 -0.23 -6.02
CA THR A 142 -32.11 -0.03 -4.66
C THR A 142 -32.53 -1.16 -3.74
N SER A 143 -33.80 -1.54 -3.77
CA SER A 143 -34.36 -2.60 -2.95
C SER A 143 -33.83 -3.98 -3.37
N ALA A 144 -33.59 -4.18 -4.67
CA ALA A 144 -32.92 -5.36 -5.18
C ALA A 144 -31.48 -5.47 -4.64
N MET A 145 -30.72 -4.37 -4.63
CA MET A 145 -29.38 -4.37 -4.03
C MET A 145 -29.40 -4.71 -2.54
N HIS A 146 -30.30 -4.12 -1.75
CA HIS A 146 -30.50 -4.48 -0.33
C HIS A 146 -30.73 -5.98 -0.12
N ARG A 147 -31.64 -6.56 -0.89
CA ARG A 147 -31.95 -8.00 -0.83
C ARG A 147 -30.82 -8.88 -1.34
N THR A 148 -29.97 -8.37 -2.22
CA THR A 148 -28.79 -9.10 -2.73
C THR A 148 -27.71 -9.14 -1.67
N ILE A 149 -27.28 -7.97 -1.16
CA ILE A 149 -26.14 -7.90 -0.23
C ILE A 149 -26.43 -8.56 1.12
N SER A 150 -27.70 -8.61 1.55
CA SER A 150 -28.10 -9.37 2.75
C SER A 150 -27.89 -10.90 2.63
N LYS A 151 -27.65 -11.42 1.43
CA LYS A 151 -27.30 -12.82 1.20
C LYS A 151 -25.80 -13.06 1.01
N LEU A 152 -24.99 -12.01 0.91
CA LEU A 152 -23.56 -12.11 0.63
C LEU A 152 -22.78 -12.22 1.94
N HIS A 153 -21.79 -13.11 1.97
CA HIS A 153 -20.78 -13.17 3.03
C HIS A 153 -19.42 -12.84 2.44
N GLY A 154 -18.61 -12.06 3.15
CA GLY A 154 -17.27 -11.65 2.73
C GLY A 154 -17.14 -10.14 2.56
N THR A 155 -16.28 -9.72 1.63
CA THR A 155 -16.00 -8.31 1.33
C THR A 155 -16.43 -7.95 -0.07
N TRP A 156 -16.94 -6.73 -0.26
CA TRP A 156 -17.38 -6.25 -1.56
C TRP A 156 -17.36 -4.73 -1.68
N GLY A 157 -17.02 -4.26 -2.87
CA GLY A 157 -17.33 -2.94 -3.39
C GLY A 157 -17.99 -3.21 -4.73
N ILE A 158 -19.29 -2.92 -4.84
CA ILE A 158 -20.12 -3.26 -5.99
C ILE A 158 -20.60 -1.97 -6.62
N CYS A 159 -20.54 -1.88 -7.95
CA CYS A 159 -21.26 -0.90 -8.74
C CYS A 159 -22.08 -1.62 -9.80
N ALA A 160 -23.38 -1.34 -9.86
CA ALA A 160 -24.33 -1.97 -10.75
C ALA A 160 -25.07 -0.93 -11.61
N ILE A 161 -25.28 -1.28 -12.89
CA ILE A 161 -26.13 -0.56 -13.84
C ILE A 161 -27.24 -1.47 -14.34
N PHE A 162 -28.35 -0.86 -14.76
CA PHE A 162 -29.60 -1.53 -15.08
C PHE A 162 -30.13 -1.04 -16.42
N LEU A 163 -30.57 -1.94 -17.30
CA LEU A 163 -30.98 -1.58 -18.66
C LEU A 163 -32.18 -0.62 -18.64
N ASN A 164 -33.18 -0.94 -17.81
CA ASN A 164 -34.44 -0.22 -17.76
C ASN A 164 -34.48 0.92 -16.71
N HIS A 165 -33.35 1.29 -16.12
CA HIS A 165 -33.30 2.35 -15.08
C HIS A 165 -32.08 3.27 -15.26
N ASP A 166 -32.29 4.58 -15.14
CA ASP A 166 -31.22 5.59 -15.25
C ASP A 166 -30.58 5.89 -13.90
N VAL A 167 -30.16 4.82 -13.20
CA VAL A 167 -29.49 4.90 -11.91
C VAL A 167 -28.30 3.96 -11.87
N MET A 168 -27.27 4.37 -11.12
CA MET A 168 -26.24 3.46 -10.62
C MET A 168 -26.52 3.11 -9.18
N VAL A 169 -26.38 1.83 -8.82
CA VAL A 169 -26.49 1.39 -7.42
C VAL A 169 -25.18 0.81 -6.97
N CYS A 170 -24.64 1.38 -5.90
CA CYS A 170 -23.37 1.00 -5.31
C CYS A 170 -23.57 0.43 -3.90
N ALA A 171 -22.76 -0.55 -3.52
CA ALA A 171 -22.76 -1.09 -2.16
C ALA A 171 -21.33 -1.36 -1.69
N ARG A 172 -21.05 -1.09 -0.41
CA ARG A 172 -19.71 -1.23 0.18
C ARG A 172 -19.74 -2.09 1.45
N ASN A 173 -18.80 -3.01 1.56
CA ASN A 173 -18.45 -3.74 2.78
C ASN A 173 -16.98 -4.20 2.72
N GLY A 174 -16.07 -3.50 3.40
CA GLY A 174 -14.62 -3.76 3.35
C GLY A 174 -13.95 -3.03 2.19
N SER A 175 -14.16 -3.49 0.95
CA SER A 175 -13.50 -2.92 -0.24
C SER A 175 -13.87 -1.44 -0.45
N PRO A 176 -12.91 -0.54 -0.71
CA PRO A 176 -13.20 0.89 -0.85
C PRO A 176 -14.08 1.22 -2.06
N LEU A 177 -14.99 2.17 -1.87
CA LEU A 177 -15.78 2.78 -2.93
C LEU A 177 -16.08 4.25 -2.59
N ILE A 178 -15.83 5.13 -3.54
CA ILE A 178 -15.90 6.59 -3.39
C ILE A 178 -16.75 7.13 -4.54
N ILE A 179 -17.66 8.05 -4.24
CA ILE A 179 -18.48 8.77 -5.23
C ILE A 179 -17.88 10.16 -5.45
N GLY A 180 -17.47 10.50 -6.66
CA GLY A 180 -17.08 11.84 -7.07
C GLY A 180 -18.28 12.59 -7.64
N LYS A 181 -18.54 13.81 -7.15
CA LYS A 181 -19.60 14.69 -7.64
C LYS A 181 -19.02 15.80 -8.51
N GLY A 182 -19.31 15.77 -9.81
CA GLY A 182 -19.03 16.86 -10.74
C GLY A 182 -20.22 17.80 -10.91
N ASP A 183 -20.22 18.55 -12.02
CA ASP A 183 -21.33 19.40 -12.44
C ASP A 183 -22.25 18.60 -13.39
N ASN A 184 -23.42 18.19 -12.90
CA ASN A 184 -24.37 17.30 -13.59
C ASN A 184 -23.76 15.95 -14.06
N GLU A 185 -22.70 15.52 -13.39
CA GLU A 185 -22.08 14.22 -13.64
C GLU A 185 -21.61 13.59 -12.33
N MET A 186 -21.67 12.26 -12.29
CA MET A 186 -21.23 11.45 -11.16
C MET A 186 -20.17 10.46 -11.61
N PHE A 187 -19.20 10.26 -10.74
CA PHE A 187 -18.13 9.30 -10.89
C PHE A 187 -18.13 8.34 -9.71
N ILE A 188 -17.78 7.09 -9.92
CA ILE A 188 -17.54 6.14 -8.83
C ILE A 188 -16.16 5.54 -9.05
N SER A 189 -15.36 5.47 -7.98
CA SER A 189 -14.04 4.86 -8.04
C SER A 189 -13.72 4.07 -6.78
N SER A 190 -12.90 3.03 -6.92
CA SER A 190 -12.28 2.34 -5.77
C SER A 190 -11.08 3.10 -5.17
N ASP A 191 -10.59 4.14 -5.85
CA ASP A 191 -9.53 5.04 -5.36
C ASP A 191 -9.86 6.51 -5.68
N PRO A 192 -9.79 7.43 -4.70
CA PRO A 192 -9.98 8.86 -4.96
C PRO A 192 -9.05 9.44 -6.03
N HIS A 193 -7.84 8.90 -6.21
CA HIS A 193 -6.86 9.34 -7.21
C HIS A 193 -7.40 9.31 -8.64
N ALA A 194 -8.25 8.34 -8.99
CA ALA A 194 -8.84 8.28 -10.33
C ALA A 194 -9.90 9.38 -10.56
N LEU A 195 -10.38 10.04 -9.49
CA LEU A 195 -11.41 11.08 -9.55
C LEU A 195 -10.83 12.49 -9.66
N THR A 196 -9.56 12.70 -9.31
CA THR A 196 -8.98 14.05 -9.11
C THR A 196 -8.98 14.92 -10.35
N THR A 197 -8.91 14.34 -11.56
CA THR A 197 -9.01 15.06 -12.84
C THR A 197 -10.44 15.51 -13.18
N HIS A 198 -11.42 14.97 -12.47
CA HIS A 198 -12.83 15.21 -12.73
C HIS A 198 -13.49 16.03 -11.62
N THR A 199 -13.15 15.78 -10.35
CA THR A 199 -13.69 16.51 -9.21
C THR A 199 -12.89 16.28 -7.94
N GLN A 200 -12.83 17.30 -7.07
CA GLN A 200 -12.32 17.18 -5.70
C GLN A 200 -13.44 16.91 -4.68
N ARG A 201 -14.71 16.93 -5.10
CA ARG A 201 -15.86 16.75 -4.20
C ARG A 201 -16.24 15.28 -4.16
N VAL A 202 -15.92 14.62 -3.06
CA VAL A 202 -16.10 13.18 -2.91
C VAL A 202 -17.00 12.82 -1.72
N VAL A 203 -17.69 11.69 -1.83
CA VAL A 203 -18.44 11.04 -0.75
C VAL A 203 -17.84 9.65 -0.57
N PHE A 204 -17.28 9.39 0.60
CA PHE A 204 -16.76 8.07 0.96
C PHE A 204 -17.90 7.21 1.47
N LEU A 205 -18.13 6.04 0.87
CA LEU A 205 -19.07 5.06 1.41
C LEU A 205 -18.46 4.38 2.63
N GLU A 206 -19.27 4.04 3.63
CA GLU A 206 -18.89 3.23 4.79
C GLU A 206 -19.28 1.76 4.62
N ASP A 207 -18.77 0.89 5.49
CA ASP A 207 -19.17 -0.52 5.49
C ASP A 207 -20.69 -0.62 5.79
N GLY A 208 -21.41 -1.33 4.92
CA GLY A 208 -22.87 -1.47 4.98
C GLY A 208 -23.65 -0.38 4.26
N ASP A 209 -22.98 0.60 3.63
CA ASP A 209 -23.67 1.63 2.84
C ASP A 209 -24.10 1.12 1.47
N ILE A 210 -25.29 1.57 1.08
CA ILE A 210 -25.83 1.48 -0.28
C ILE A 210 -26.11 2.90 -0.77
N ALA A 211 -25.61 3.22 -1.96
CA ALA A 211 -25.86 4.49 -2.63
C ALA A 211 -26.60 4.28 -3.94
N THR A 212 -27.70 5.01 -4.14
CA THR A 212 -28.41 5.13 -5.43
C THR A 212 -28.08 6.49 -6.01
N ILE A 213 -27.59 6.48 -7.25
CA ILE A 213 -26.90 7.61 -7.86
C ILE A 213 -27.58 7.93 -9.20
N THR A 214 -28.01 9.18 -9.36
CA THR A 214 -28.39 9.80 -10.65
C THR A 214 -27.31 10.80 -11.06
N SER A 215 -27.42 11.44 -12.22
CA SER A 215 -26.45 12.47 -12.66
C SER A 215 -26.37 13.69 -11.72
N ASP A 216 -27.39 13.93 -10.89
CA ASP A 216 -27.52 15.10 -10.04
C ASP A 216 -27.70 14.80 -8.53
N SER A 217 -28.07 13.56 -8.17
CA SER A 217 -28.45 13.19 -6.79
C SER A 217 -27.72 11.94 -6.28
N ILE A 218 -27.51 11.90 -4.96
CA ILE A 218 -26.94 10.77 -4.23
C ILE A 218 -27.88 10.48 -3.06
N ALA A 219 -28.54 9.32 -3.10
CA ALA A 219 -29.37 8.84 -2.00
C ALA A 219 -28.68 7.65 -1.33
N MET A 220 -28.38 7.79 -0.02
CA MET A 220 -27.68 6.75 0.74
C MET A 220 -28.58 6.11 1.78
N SER A 221 -28.37 4.80 1.99
CA SER A 221 -29.03 4.04 3.04
C SER A 221 -28.07 2.99 3.61
N SER A 222 -28.20 2.68 4.89
CA SER A 222 -27.51 1.53 5.50
C SER A 222 -28.18 0.21 5.13
N LEU A 223 -27.51 -0.92 5.36
CA LEU A 223 -28.03 -2.29 5.21
C LEU A 223 -29.45 -2.50 5.79
N ASN A 224 -29.80 -1.77 6.85
CA ASN A 224 -31.10 -1.87 7.52
C ASN A 224 -32.19 -0.98 6.89
N GLY A 225 -31.91 -0.33 5.76
CA GLY A 225 -32.81 0.59 5.08
C GLY A 225 -32.91 1.99 5.71
N VAL A 226 -32.05 2.32 6.68
CA VAL A 226 -32.05 3.65 7.31
C VAL A 226 -31.32 4.64 6.39
N ASN A 227 -32.00 5.73 6.02
CA ASN A 227 -31.44 6.80 5.21
C ASN A 227 -30.23 7.45 5.89
N LYS A 228 -29.18 7.72 5.11
CA LYS A 228 -27.98 8.44 5.52
C LYS A 228 -27.81 9.71 4.69
N GLU A 229 -27.29 10.77 5.28
CA GLU A 229 -26.87 11.95 4.54
C GLU A 229 -25.51 11.72 3.87
N ALA A 230 -25.39 12.12 2.61
CA ALA A 230 -24.13 12.09 1.88
C ALA A 230 -23.25 13.28 2.31
N SER A 231 -22.22 13.01 3.12
CA SER A 231 -21.26 14.03 3.53
C SER A 231 -20.23 14.27 2.43
N ILE A 232 -20.33 15.41 1.75
CA ILE A 232 -19.35 15.81 0.72
C ILE A 232 -18.08 16.28 1.43
N THR A 233 -16.99 15.57 1.17
CA THR A 233 -15.63 15.95 1.54
C THR A 233 -14.97 16.59 0.33
N VAL A 234 -14.31 17.73 0.51
CA VAL A 234 -13.45 18.32 -0.52
C VAL A 234 -12.04 17.78 -0.25
N LEU A 235 -11.50 17.02 -1.21
CA LEU A 235 -10.09 16.64 -1.18
C LEU A 235 -9.27 17.93 -1.28
N GLU A 236 -8.34 18.12 -0.35
CA GLU A 236 -7.35 19.19 -0.47
C GLU A 236 -6.54 18.95 -1.75
N ASP A 237 -6.26 20.00 -2.52
CA ASP A 237 -5.45 19.89 -3.74
C ASP A 237 -4.11 19.25 -3.40
N GLU A 238 -3.97 17.98 -3.74
CA GLU A 238 -2.77 17.23 -3.42
C GLU A 238 -2.22 16.56 -4.67
N TRP A 239 -1.06 17.09 -5.08
CA TRP A 239 -0.04 16.57 -5.99
C TRP A 239 -0.55 16.26 -7.42
N GLY A 240 0.07 16.91 -8.41
CA GLY A 240 -0.19 16.61 -9.82
C GLY A 240 -0.03 15.12 -10.15
N GLU A 241 -0.53 14.70 -11.30
CA GLU A 241 -0.36 13.32 -11.79
C GLU A 241 1.07 12.83 -11.59
N ALA A 242 1.21 11.59 -11.12
CA ALA A 242 2.50 10.93 -11.10
C ALA A 242 2.93 10.70 -12.54
N ASP A 243 3.63 11.68 -13.11
CA ASP A 243 4.32 11.57 -14.39
C ASP A 243 5.70 10.94 -14.16
N LEU A 244 6.17 10.17 -15.14
CA LEU A 244 7.53 9.62 -15.16
C LEU A 244 8.58 10.73 -15.34
N GLY A 245 8.20 11.84 -15.97
CA GLY A 245 9.13 12.93 -16.27
C GLY A 245 10.33 12.43 -17.07
N GLU A 246 11.54 12.65 -16.55
CA GLU A 246 12.78 12.21 -17.19
C GLU A 246 13.22 10.77 -16.83
N PHE A 247 12.48 10.10 -15.94
CA PHE A 247 12.85 8.77 -15.46
C PHE A 247 12.24 7.65 -16.33
N PRO A 248 12.96 6.54 -16.54
CA PRO A 248 12.45 5.41 -17.32
C PRO A 248 11.39 4.58 -16.58
N HIS A 249 11.39 4.60 -15.25
CA HIS A 249 10.52 3.77 -14.40
C HIS A 249 10.09 4.57 -13.16
N PHE A 250 8.88 4.28 -12.66
CA PHE A 250 8.38 4.89 -11.43
C PHE A 250 9.25 4.53 -10.22
N MET A 251 9.74 3.29 -10.12
CA MET A 251 10.58 2.86 -9.01
C MET A 251 11.85 3.70 -8.92
N LEU A 252 12.52 3.95 -10.05
CA LEU A 252 13.73 4.79 -10.06
C LEU A 252 13.39 6.25 -9.72
N LYS A 253 12.33 6.79 -10.32
CA LYS A 253 11.84 8.13 -10.01
C LYS A 253 11.59 8.29 -8.51
N GLU A 254 10.89 7.36 -7.91
CA GLU A 254 10.49 7.40 -6.50
C GLU A 254 11.69 7.23 -5.56
N ILE A 255 12.72 6.47 -5.95
CA ILE A 255 14.02 6.42 -5.24
C ILE A 255 14.66 7.82 -5.25
N PHE A 256 14.69 8.49 -6.40
CA PHE A 256 15.28 9.82 -6.56
C PHE A 256 14.43 10.95 -5.97
N GLU A 257 13.13 10.75 -5.77
CA GLU A 257 12.23 11.69 -5.10
C GLU A 257 12.32 11.63 -3.57
N GLN A 258 13.03 10.65 -2.98
CA GLN A 258 13.16 10.51 -1.53
C GLN A 258 13.61 11.80 -0.80
N PRO A 259 14.59 12.58 -1.29
CA PRO A 259 14.96 13.86 -0.67
C PRO A 259 13.77 14.81 -0.52
N ASP A 260 13.02 15.04 -1.60
CA ASP A 260 11.88 15.95 -1.59
C ASP A 260 10.70 15.39 -0.78
N ALA A 261 10.40 14.10 -0.93
CA ALA A 261 9.41 13.41 -0.11
C ALA A 261 9.71 13.55 1.39
N LEU A 262 10.97 13.42 1.80
CA LEU A 262 11.39 13.61 3.18
C LEU A 262 11.28 15.05 3.64
N ARG A 263 11.64 16.04 2.79
CA ARG A 263 11.45 17.47 3.09
C ARG A 263 9.99 17.76 3.40
N HIS A 264 9.07 17.25 2.59
CA HIS A 264 7.63 17.38 2.83
C HIS A 264 7.19 16.69 4.11
N CYS A 265 7.68 15.47 4.37
CA CYS A 265 7.38 14.73 5.59
C CYS A 265 7.79 15.47 6.87
N ILE A 266 8.94 16.18 6.87
CA ILE A 266 9.48 16.85 8.07
C ILE A 266 9.09 18.33 8.16
N SER A 267 8.63 18.95 7.06
CA SER A 267 8.26 20.37 7.02
C SER A 267 7.20 20.70 8.08
N GLY A 268 7.43 21.79 8.83
CA GLY A 268 6.55 22.22 9.92
C GLY A 268 6.53 21.30 11.17
N ARG A 269 7.19 20.14 11.14
CA ARG A 269 7.11 19.10 12.19
C ARG A 269 8.36 18.97 13.06
N LEU A 270 9.37 19.80 12.82
CA LEU A 270 10.62 19.80 13.58
C LEU A 270 10.76 21.06 14.43
N ASP A 271 10.76 20.91 15.76
CA ASP A 271 11.05 21.98 16.71
C ASP A 271 12.57 22.10 16.95
N ARG A 272 13.23 22.93 16.13
CA ARG A 272 14.67 23.18 16.20
C ARG A 272 15.11 23.74 17.56
N VAL A 273 14.30 24.60 18.16
CA VAL A 273 14.67 25.29 19.40
C VAL A 273 14.58 24.35 20.59
N ARG A 274 13.52 23.53 20.67
CA ARG A 274 13.31 22.59 21.78
C ARG A 274 13.92 21.21 21.56
N GLY A 275 14.41 20.94 20.35
CA GLY A 275 14.95 19.64 19.96
C GLY A 275 13.88 18.57 20.01
N ASN A 276 12.69 18.84 19.43
CA ASN A 276 11.53 17.96 19.55
C ASN A 276 10.80 17.74 18.23
N GLY A 277 10.11 16.62 18.08
CA GLY A 277 9.15 16.38 17.00
C GLY A 277 7.79 17.03 17.31
N ARG A 278 7.03 17.38 16.25
CA ARG A 278 5.67 17.94 16.33
C ARG A 278 4.73 17.16 15.43
N LEU A 279 4.10 16.13 15.97
CA LEU A 279 3.11 15.32 15.28
C LEU A 279 1.70 15.67 15.79
N GLY A 280 1.22 16.86 15.43
CA GLY A 280 -0.01 17.44 15.97
C GLY A 280 -1.28 16.61 15.69
N GLY A 281 -1.31 15.85 14.60
CA GLY A 281 -2.42 14.97 14.25
C GLY A 281 -2.63 13.80 15.23
N LEU A 282 -1.63 13.49 16.07
CA LEU A 282 -1.76 12.51 17.15
C LEU A 282 -2.55 13.05 18.36
N LYS A 283 -2.64 14.38 18.53
CA LYS A 283 -3.31 15.02 19.67
C LYS A 283 -2.82 14.54 21.06
N LEU A 284 -1.58 14.05 21.15
CA LEU A 284 -0.97 13.57 22.40
C LEU A 284 -0.23 14.69 23.13
N SER A 285 -0.52 14.85 24.42
CA SER A 285 0.18 15.80 25.30
C SER A 285 1.51 15.23 25.82
N PRO A 286 2.48 16.10 26.19
CA PRO A 286 3.72 15.64 26.82
C PRO A 286 3.53 14.81 28.09
N LEU A 287 2.46 15.08 28.85
CA LEU A 287 2.12 14.35 30.09
C LEU A 287 1.60 12.94 29.81
N GLU A 288 0.83 12.74 28.74
CA GLU A 288 0.40 11.41 28.32
C GLU A 288 1.60 10.58 27.85
N LEU A 289 2.47 11.18 27.04
CA LEU A 289 3.69 10.52 26.57
C LEU A 289 4.64 10.12 27.72
N SER A 290 4.71 10.92 28.79
CA SER A 290 5.55 10.61 29.95
C SER A 290 5.01 9.46 30.81
N LYS A 291 3.74 9.09 30.64
CA LYS A 291 3.06 8.00 31.38
C LYS A 291 2.79 6.76 30.53
N LEU A 292 3.15 6.80 29.25
CA LEU A 292 2.85 5.73 28.31
C LEU A 292 3.42 4.37 28.79
N PRO A 293 2.59 3.32 28.91
CA PRO A 293 3.03 2.03 29.45
C PRO A 293 3.83 1.23 28.40
N HIS A 294 3.36 1.21 27.15
CA HIS A 294 4.03 0.59 26.01
C HIS A 294 3.46 1.10 24.68
N VAL A 295 4.16 0.79 23.58
CA VAL A 295 3.76 1.08 22.20
C VAL A 295 3.63 -0.20 21.41
N ARG A 296 2.60 -0.30 20.56
CA ARG A 296 2.49 -1.36 19.55
C ARG A 296 2.43 -0.77 18.16
N LEU A 297 3.17 -1.37 17.23
CA LEU A 297 3.26 -0.93 15.85
C LEU A 297 2.77 -2.07 14.95
N LEU A 298 1.74 -1.84 14.15
CA LEU A 298 1.14 -2.81 13.25
C LEU A 298 1.55 -2.47 11.81
N GLY A 299 2.05 -3.46 11.06
CA GLY A 299 2.34 -3.29 9.64
C GLY A 299 2.40 -4.61 8.89
N CYS A 300 2.55 -4.54 7.57
CA CYS A 300 2.81 -5.67 6.67
C CYS A 300 3.94 -5.31 5.70
N GLY A 301 4.75 -6.29 5.28
CA GLY A 301 5.85 -6.09 4.32
C GLY A 301 6.79 -4.94 4.71
N THR A 302 7.09 -4.05 3.76
CA THR A 302 7.94 -2.86 3.99
C THR A 302 7.48 -1.98 5.18
N ALA A 303 6.17 -1.85 5.42
CA ALA A 303 5.66 -1.10 6.56
C ALA A 303 5.96 -1.77 7.91
N MET A 304 6.04 -3.11 7.94
CA MET A 304 6.50 -3.87 9.11
C MET A 304 7.99 -3.61 9.39
N HIS A 305 8.84 -3.55 8.36
CA HIS A 305 10.26 -3.22 8.56
C HIS A 305 10.45 -1.79 9.11
N ALA A 306 9.66 -0.82 8.63
CA ALA A 306 9.64 0.52 9.21
C ALA A 306 9.18 0.51 10.68
N ALA A 307 8.17 -0.30 11.01
CA ALA A 307 7.71 -0.49 12.38
C ALA A 307 8.79 -1.11 13.29
N GLU A 308 9.56 -2.10 12.82
CA GLU A 308 10.69 -2.66 13.58
C GLU A 308 11.78 -1.61 13.88
N ILE A 309 12.07 -0.72 12.92
CA ILE A 309 12.98 0.42 13.14
C ILE A 309 12.39 1.36 14.20
N GLY A 310 11.10 1.70 14.07
CA GLY A 310 10.37 2.52 15.03
C GLY A 310 10.41 1.93 16.45
N GLN A 311 10.23 0.62 16.59
CA GLN A 311 10.36 -0.09 17.87
C GLN A 311 11.73 0.18 18.51
N ILE A 312 12.82 -0.05 17.77
CA ILE A 312 14.19 0.13 18.28
C ILE A 312 14.43 1.58 18.69
N LEU A 313 13.92 2.54 17.91
CA LEU A 313 14.06 3.97 18.21
C LEU A 313 13.26 4.38 19.44
N ILE A 314 12.02 3.89 19.59
CA ILE A 314 11.19 4.20 20.77
C ILE A 314 11.84 3.63 22.04
N GLU A 315 12.33 2.39 21.99
CA GLU A 315 12.99 1.77 23.15
C GLU A 315 14.30 2.49 23.51
N SER A 316 15.14 2.80 22.51
CA SER A 316 16.44 3.41 22.75
C SER A 316 16.34 4.89 23.17
N LEU A 317 15.42 5.66 22.58
CA LEU A 317 15.26 7.09 22.85
C LEU A 317 14.30 7.37 24.00
N ALA A 318 13.17 6.67 24.08
CA ALA A 318 12.09 6.97 25.04
C ALA A 318 12.04 6.05 26.26
N ARG A 319 12.76 4.92 26.21
CA ARG A 319 12.75 3.90 27.28
C ARG A 319 11.32 3.42 27.60
N VAL A 320 10.53 3.26 26.54
CA VAL A 320 9.17 2.70 26.59
C VAL A 320 9.20 1.36 25.84
N PRO A 321 8.68 0.27 26.42
CA PRO A 321 8.55 -1.00 25.70
C PRO A 321 7.80 -0.80 24.40
N ALA A 322 8.36 -1.27 23.29
CA ALA A 322 7.71 -1.19 21.98
C ALA A 322 7.78 -2.53 21.27
N VAL A 323 6.71 -2.90 20.56
CA VAL A 323 6.67 -4.15 19.80
C VAL A 323 6.03 -3.91 18.44
N ALA A 324 6.75 -4.28 17.39
CA ALA A 324 6.22 -4.38 16.04
C ALA A 324 5.54 -5.75 15.85
N HIS A 325 4.36 -5.75 15.27
CA HIS A 325 3.56 -6.94 15.01
C HIS A 325 3.18 -7.00 13.52
N ILE A 326 3.36 -8.17 12.94
CA ILE A 326 2.82 -8.50 11.62
C ILE A 326 1.29 -8.49 11.75
N SER A 327 0.62 -7.68 10.92
CA SER A 327 -0.82 -7.42 11.12
C SER A 327 -1.69 -8.67 10.93
N SER A 328 -1.34 -9.53 9.97
CA SER A 328 -2.08 -10.77 9.67
C SER A 328 -2.11 -11.73 10.86
N GLU A 329 -1.01 -11.79 11.61
CA GLU A 329 -0.89 -12.63 12.81
C GLU A 329 -1.56 -12.00 14.03
N PHE A 330 -1.73 -10.67 14.05
CA PHE A 330 -2.13 -9.96 15.25
C PHE A 330 -3.52 -10.38 15.73
N ARG A 331 -4.52 -10.38 14.84
CA ARG A 331 -5.90 -10.75 15.19
C ARG A 331 -6.03 -12.23 15.56
N THR A 332 -5.34 -13.10 14.83
CA THR A 332 -5.39 -14.56 15.00
C THR A 332 -4.80 -15.02 16.33
N ASN A 333 -3.87 -14.25 16.91
CA ASN A 333 -3.22 -14.58 18.18
C ASN A 333 -4.02 -14.19 19.44
N ASP A 334 -5.27 -13.74 19.31
CA ASP A 334 -6.12 -13.25 20.40
C ASP A 334 -5.37 -12.29 21.38
N PRO A 335 -4.97 -11.11 20.90
CA PRO A 335 -4.03 -10.27 21.62
C PRO A 335 -4.70 -9.64 22.85
N VAL A 336 -3.96 -9.57 23.95
CA VAL A 336 -4.34 -8.80 25.14
C VAL A 336 -4.14 -7.32 24.84
N ILE A 337 -5.22 -6.54 24.87
CA ILE A 337 -5.17 -5.09 24.59
C ILE A 337 -5.19 -4.30 25.91
N ASP A 338 -4.20 -3.43 26.08
CA ASP A 338 -4.18 -2.43 27.15
C ASP A 338 -4.76 -1.12 26.60
N PRO A 339 -5.91 -0.64 27.10
CA PRO A 339 -6.51 0.62 26.65
C PRO A 339 -5.64 1.86 26.88
N GLN A 340 -4.65 1.78 27.78
CA GLN A 340 -3.72 2.87 28.07
C GLN A 340 -2.47 2.85 27.17
N ALA A 341 -2.27 1.78 26.40
CA ALA A 341 -1.17 1.68 25.47
C ALA A 341 -1.47 2.44 24.17
N LEU A 342 -0.39 2.86 23.49
CA LEU A 342 -0.51 3.53 22.20
C LEU A 342 -0.27 2.52 21.09
N HIS A 343 -1.22 2.45 20.16
CA HIS A 343 -1.13 1.57 19.01
C HIS A 343 -1.01 2.40 17.74
N PHE A 344 -0.18 1.96 16.80
CA PHE A 344 -0.07 2.56 15.47
C PHE A 344 -0.39 1.54 14.39
N ALA A 345 -1.13 1.97 13.37
CA ALA A 345 -1.28 1.28 12.11
C ALA A 345 -0.40 1.97 11.06
N VAL A 346 0.66 1.28 10.63
CA VAL A 346 1.64 1.78 9.66
C VAL A 346 1.29 1.20 8.30
N SER A 347 0.90 2.06 7.35
CA SER A 347 0.52 1.61 6.00
C SER A 347 0.68 2.73 4.97
N GLN A 348 1.40 2.48 3.88
CA GLN A 348 1.49 3.42 2.77
C GLN A 348 0.09 3.72 2.20
N SER A 349 -0.62 2.68 1.76
CA SER A 349 -1.92 2.85 1.09
C SER A 349 -3.05 3.25 2.04
N GLY A 350 -2.96 2.88 3.32
CA GLY A 350 -4.07 3.00 4.26
C GLY A 350 -5.26 2.08 3.95
N GLU A 351 -5.08 1.10 3.08
CA GLU A 351 -6.12 0.15 2.64
C GLU A 351 -5.74 -1.32 2.90
N THR A 352 -4.57 -1.59 3.49
CA THR A 352 -4.10 -2.96 3.74
C THR A 352 -5.06 -3.73 4.64
N ALA A 353 -5.64 -4.83 4.14
CA ALA A 353 -6.72 -5.56 4.81
C ALA A 353 -6.34 -6.07 6.20
N ASP A 354 -5.20 -6.78 6.31
CA ASP A 354 -4.70 -7.29 7.58
C ASP A 354 -4.49 -6.19 8.62
N THR A 355 -3.91 -5.06 8.20
CA THR A 355 -3.68 -3.91 9.08
C THR A 355 -5.00 -3.28 9.52
N LEU A 356 -5.99 -3.17 8.63
CA LEU A 356 -7.33 -2.72 8.98
C LEU A 356 -8.04 -3.70 9.93
N SER A 357 -7.87 -5.01 9.73
CA SER A 357 -8.38 -6.08 10.59
C SER A 357 -7.80 -5.95 12.01
N ALA A 358 -6.49 -5.73 12.13
CA ALA A 358 -5.81 -5.47 13.40
C ALA A 358 -6.27 -4.17 14.08
N VAL A 359 -6.51 -3.09 13.31
CA VAL A 359 -7.09 -1.83 13.83
C VAL A 359 -8.46 -2.09 14.45
N LYS A 360 -9.35 -2.77 13.70
CA LYS A 360 -10.71 -3.10 14.16
C LYS A 360 -10.65 -3.96 15.43
N GLU A 361 -9.77 -4.94 15.50
CA GLU A 361 -9.58 -5.81 16.68
C GLU A 361 -9.19 -5.03 17.94
N ILE A 362 -8.23 -4.11 17.84
CA ILE A 362 -7.82 -3.27 18.97
C ILE A 362 -8.98 -2.42 19.46
N GLN A 363 -9.72 -1.80 18.54
CA GLN A 363 -10.86 -0.94 18.86
C GLN A 363 -12.01 -1.73 19.50
N LEU A 364 -12.31 -2.93 18.99
CA LEU A 364 -13.30 -3.84 19.58
C LEU A 364 -12.96 -4.19 21.04
N LYS A 365 -11.67 -4.31 21.37
CA LYS A 365 -11.16 -4.55 22.72
C LYS A 365 -10.89 -3.28 23.54
N GLY A 366 -11.34 -2.12 23.06
CA GLY A 366 -11.31 -0.85 23.79
C GLY A 366 -10.01 -0.05 23.71
N GLY A 367 -9.06 -0.45 22.86
CA GLY A 367 -7.82 0.29 22.61
C GLY A 367 -7.98 1.39 21.56
N GLN A 368 -7.08 2.38 21.60
CA GLN A 368 -6.98 3.42 20.56
C GLN A 368 -5.84 3.13 19.60
N VAL A 369 -6.06 3.40 18.31
CA VAL A 369 -5.09 3.21 17.23
C VAL A 369 -4.92 4.51 16.45
N HIS A 370 -3.68 4.86 16.14
CA HIS A 370 -3.32 6.03 15.35
C HIS A 370 -2.74 5.60 14.00
N GLY A 371 -3.14 6.25 12.92
CA GLY A 371 -2.61 5.95 11.59
C GLY A 371 -1.25 6.62 11.36
N ILE A 372 -0.28 5.89 10.81
CA ILE A 372 0.88 6.44 10.12
C ILE A 372 0.72 6.05 8.66
N VAL A 373 0.12 6.95 7.89
CA VAL A 373 -0.44 6.66 6.57
C VAL A 373 0.01 7.66 5.52
N ASN A 374 0.03 7.28 4.24
CA ASN A 374 0.34 8.24 3.17
C ASN A 374 -0.92 8.84 2.56
N VAL A 375 -1.91 7.99 2.25
CA VAL A 375 -3.11 8.39 1.52
C VAL A 375 -4.12 9.06 2.43
N VAL A 376 -4.38 10.35 2.16
CA VAL A 376 -5.39 11.15 2.87
C VAL A 376 -6.77 10.56 2.68
N GLY A 377 -7.51 10.46 3.79
CA GLY A 377 -8.87 9.94 3.76
C GLY A 377 -8.97 8.46 3.42
N SER A 378 -7.89 7.68 3.44
CA SER A 378 -7.93 6.21 3.31
C SER A 378 -8.72 5.53 4.43
N THR A 379 -9.12 4.27 4.23
CA THR A 379 -9.94 3.53 5.20
C THR A 379 -9.30 3.44 6.58
N ILE A 380 -8.00 3.13 6.68
CA ILE A 380 -7.27 3.12 7.96
C ILE A 380 -7.22 4.52 8.57
N ALA A 381 -7.00 5.57 7.76
CA ALA A 381 -6.99 6.95 8.26
C ALA A 381 -8.34 7.34 8.88
N ARG A 382 -9.44 7.04 8.20
CA ARG A 382 -10.81 7.29 8.69
C ARG A 382 -11.12 6.46 9.93
N GLN A 383 -10.75 5.17 9.91
CA GLN A 383 -11.01 4.24 11.03
C GLN A 383 -10.25 4.64 12.30
N CYS A 384 -9.01 5.12 12.18
CA CYS A 384 -8.23 5.59 13.33
C CYS A 384 -8.71 6.96 13.83
N GLY A 385 -9.11 7.86 12.92
CA GLY A 385 -9.56 9.22 13.23
C GLY A 385 -8.47 10.18 13.73
N GLN A 386 -7.30 9.66 14.13
CA GLN A 386 -6.12 10.39 14.55
C GLN A 386 -4.86 9.72 13.97
N GLY A 387 -3.82 10.50 13.70
CA GLY A 387 -2.64 9.96 13.01
C GLY A 387 -1.70 11.01 12.44
N VAL A 388 -0.80 10.54 11.60
CA VAL A 388 0.19 11.32 10.87
C VAL A 388 0.17 10.91 9.42
N TYR A 389 -0.01 11.89 8.54
CA TYR A 389 0.23 11.71 7.12
C TYR A 389 1.73 11.84 6.82
N ILE A 390 2.32 10.84 6.19
CA ILE A 390 3.77 10.82 5.93
C ILE A 390 4.18 11.69 4.73
N HIS A 391 3.22 12.20 3.94
CA HIS A 391 3.41 13.09 2.78
C HIS A 391 4.57 12.66 1.86
N SER A 392 4.60 11.38 1.47
CA SER A 392 5.56 10.89 0.46
C SER A 392 5.12 11.17 -0.98
N GLY A 393 3.96 11.81 -1.16
CA GLY A 393 3.31 11.94 -2.46
C GLY A 393 2.76 10.61 -2.97
N PRO A 394 2.17 10.56 -4.18
CA PRO A 394 1.73 9.31 -4.80
C PRO A 394 2.92 8.39 -5.06
N GLU A 395 2.76 7.09 -4.79
CA GLU A 395 3.78 6.05 -5.03
C GLU A 395 3.13 4.98 -5.92
N GLN A 396 3.57 4.88 -7.16
CA GLN A 396 3.03 4.06 -8.24
C GLN A 396 3.76 2.72 -8.37
N ALA A 397 5.08 2.68 -8.20
CA ALA A 397 5.82 1.42 -8.28
C ALA A 397 5.33 0.47 -7.17
N VAL A 398 5.10 -0.81 -7.48
CA VAL A 398 4.62 -1.78 -6.49
C VAL A 398 5.56 -1.86 -5.29
N ALA A 399 6.86 -1.96 -5.55
CA ALA A 399 7.90 -1.94 -4.51
C ALA A 399 7.96 -0.55 -3.84
N SER A 400 7.65 -0.48 -2.54
CA SER A 400 7.70 0.79 -1.80
C SER A 400 9.14 1.28 -1.61
N THR A 401 9.35 2.59 -1.74
CA THR A 401 10.66 3.27 -1.64
C THR A 401 10.54 4.52 -0.75
N LYS A 402 10.06 5.64 -1.29
CA LYS A 402 9.90 6.90 -0.54
C LYS A 402 8.88 6.85 0.59
N ALA A 403 7.89 5.98 0.51
CA ALA A 403 7.01 5.78 1.65
C ALA A 403 7.74 5.08 2.81
N PHE A 404 8.69 4.16 2.56
CA PHE A 404 9.50 3.56 3.63
C PHE A 404 10.33 4.62 4.37
N SER A 405 11.09 5.43 3.65
CA SER A 405 11.90 6.50 4.25
C SER A 405 11.05 7.47 5.07
N ASN A 406 9.88 7.84 4.58
CA ASN A 406 8.97 8.74 5.28
C ASN A 406 8.27 8.09 6.49
N MET A 407 7.92 6.80 6.42
CA MET A 407 7.41 6.05 7.58
C MET A 407 8.47 6.01 8.70
N VAL A 408 9.73 5.72 8.36
CA VAL A 408 10.84 5.74 9.31
C VAL A 408 11.06 7.15 9.87
N ALA A 409 11.01 8.20 9.05
CA ALA A 409 11.13 9.58 9.50
C ALA A 409 9.99 9.99 10.47
N ALA A 410 8.75 9.61 10.17
CA ALA A 410 7.60 9.85 11.04
C ALA A 410 7.73 9.14 12.39
N LEU A 411 8.10 7.86 12.38
CA LEU A 411 8.36 7.07 13.59
C LEU A 411 9.55 7.63 14.39
N THR A 412 10.57 8.14 13.73
CA THR A 412 11.71 8.80 14.37
C THR A 412 11.29 10.09 15.07
N MET A 413 10.50 10.95 14.40
CA MET A 413 9.94 12.16 15.01
C MET A 413 9.09 11.83 16.24
N PHE A 414 8.29 10.75 16.16
CA PHE A 414 7.52 10.26 17.29
C PHE A 414 8.42 9.78 18.43
N ALA A 415 9.45 8.96 18.15
CA ALA A 415 10.40 8.48 19.16
C ALA A 415 11.14 9.62 19.87
N ILE A 416 11.53 10.68 19.13
CA ILE A 416 12.07 11.92 19.71
C ILE A 416 11.03 12.59 20.59
N GLN A 417 9.77 12.69 20.13
CA GLN A 417 8.69 13.31 20.89
C GLN A 417 8.44 12.64 22.24
N VAL A 418 8.35 11.31 22.27
CA VAL A 418 8.21 10.57 23.53
C VAL A 418 9.49 10.67 24.37
N GLY A 419 10.66 10.57 23.74
CA GLY A 419 11.94 10.67 24.43
C GLY A 419 12.14 12.02 25.12
N ARG A 420 11.72 13.14 24.50
CA ARG A 420 11.81 14.48 25.12
C ARG A 420 10.86 14.66 26.30
N SER A 421 9.78 13.87 26.35
CA SER A 421 8.89 13.79 27.52
C SER A 421 9.42 12.89 28.64
N ARG A 422 10.53 12.17 28.43
CA ARG A 422 10.99 11.10 29.34
C ARG A 422 12.48 11.14 29.64
N SER A 423 13.33 10.80 28.65
CA SER A 423 14.68 10.30 28.87
C SER A 423 15.78 11.05 28.11
N ILE A 424 15.48 11.74 27.02
CA ILE A 424 16.51 12.46 26.24
C ILE A 424 16.53 13.95 26.57
N SER A 425 17.74 14.52 26.66
CA SER A 425 17.94 15.95 26.90
C SER A 425 17.58 16.81 25.68
N LYS A 426 17.52 18.13 25.89
CA LYS A 426 17.26 19.11 24.82
C LYS A 426 18.35 19.04 23.75
N GLU A 427 19.61 18.97 24.18
CA GLU A 427 20.79 18.98 23.32
C GLU A 427 20.82 17.71 22.45
N ARG A 428 20.53 16.54 23.02
CA ARG A 428 20.42 15.30 22.25
C ARG A 428 19.27 15.38 21.25
N GLY A 429 18.12 15.89 21.67
CA GLY A 429 16.99 16.14 20.78
C GLY A 429 17.33 17.09 19.63
N GLN A 430 18.06 18.18 19.90
CA GLN A 430 18.50 19.13 18.87
C GLN A 430 19.43 18.48 17.85
N LYS A 431 20.36 17.63 18.28
CA LYS A 431 21.24 16.87 17.37
C LYS A 431 20.44 15.95 16.45
N LEU A 432 19.46 15.21 16.98
CA LEU A 432 18.60 14.34 16.17
C LEU A 432 17.75 15.13 15.17
N ILE A 433 17.17 16.25 15.60
CA ILE A 433 16.39 17.14 14.73
C ILE A 433 17.26 17.76 13.63
N GLN A 434 18.49 18.16 13.95
CA GLN A 434 19.45 18.65 12.95
C GLN A 434 19.82 17.54 11.96
N GLY A 435 20.09 16.34 12.46
CA GLY A 435 20.35 15.18 11.61
C GLY A 435 19.20 14.90 10.64
N LEU A 436 17.95 14.86 11.13
CA LEU A 436 16.76 14.67 10.29
C LEU A 436 16.61 15.75 9.21
N GLN A 437 17.03 16.99 9.49
CA GLN A 437 17.03 18.08 8.50
C GLN A 437 18.11 17.90 7.43
N GLN A 438 19.21 17.23 7.76
CA GLN A 438 20.32 16.98 6.86
C GLN A 438 20.09 15.74 5.98
N ILE A 439 19.32 14.75 6.44
CA ILE A 439 19.08 13.50 5.69
C ILE A 439 18.71 13.71 4.22
N PRO A 440 17.76 14.60 3.84
CA PRO A 440 17.46 14.82 2.42
C PRO A 440 18.69 15.17 1.59
N HIS A 441 19.55 16.05 2.10
CA HIS A 441 20.79 16.45 1.42
C HIS A 441 21.82 15.32 1.35
N LEU A 442 21.91 14.49 2.39
CA LEU A 442 22.79 13.31 2.37
C LEU A 442 22.34 12.26 1.35
N ILE A 443 21.03 12.13 1.13
CA ILE A 443 20.51 11.25 0.08
C ILE A 443 20.83 11.83 -1.31
N GLU A 444 20.68 13.14 -1.51
CA GLU A 444 21.10 13.80 -2.76
C GLU A 444 22.58 13.58 -3.04
N GLU A 445 23.45 13.83 -2.06
CA GLU A 445 24.89 13.60 -2.18
C GLU A 445 25.22 12.14 -2.57
N TYR A 446 24.49 11.17 -1.99
CA TYR A 446 24.66 9.77 -2.35
C TYR A 446 24.15 9.45 -3.76
N LEU A 447 23.01 10.01 -4.17
CA LEU A 447 22.43 9.78 -5.49
C LEU A 447 23.27 10.39 -6.63
N GLU A 448 24.03 11.45 -6.35
CA GLU A 448 25.01 12.02 -7.28
C GLU A 448 26.22 11.09 -7.51
N GLU A 449 26.64 10.34 -6.48
CA GLU A 449 27.82 9.46 -6.53
C GLU A 449 27.55 8.10 -5.84
N GLN A 450 26.91 7.19 -6.58
CA GLN A 450 26.28 5.97 -6.03
C GLN A 450 27.24 4.81 -5.70
N GLY A 451 28.56 4.99 -5.79
CA GLY A 451 29.53 3.91 -5.62
C GLY A 451 29.37 2.77 -6.65
N PRO A 452 30.01 1.60 -6.43
CA PRO A 452 30.06 0.50 -7.39
C PRO A 452 28.78 -0.37 -7.40
N ILE A 453 27.59 0.23 -7.60
CA ILE A 453 26.31 -0.51 -7.62
C ILE A 453 26.31 -1.67 -8.61
N MET A 454 26.83 -1.45 -9.82
CA MET A 454 26.83 -2.50 -10.85
C MET A 454 27.75 -3.68 -10.52
N GLU A 455 28.79 -3.49 -9.71
CA GLU A 455 29.60 -4.61 -9.21
C GLU A 455 28.81 -5.46 -8.22
N ALA A 456 28.03 -4.81 -7.34
CA ALA A 456 27.11 -5.51 -6.43
C ALA A 456 26.02 -6.25 -7.20
N VAL A 457 25.43 -5.63 -8.23
CA VAL A 457 24.43 -6.25 -9.12
C VAL A 457 24.99 -7.51 -9.79
N ASN A 458 26.20 -7.43 -10.35
CA ASN A 458 26.86 -8.57 -10.97
C ASN A 458 27.17 -9.70 -9.97
N ALA A 459 27.39 -9.39 -8.70
CA ALA A 459 27.59 -10.39 -7.66
C ALA A 459 26.28 -11.08 -7.22
N VAL A 460 25.11 -10.44 -7.37
CA VAL A 460 23.83 -10.98 -6.90
C VAL A 460 22.95 -11.60 -7.98
N LYS A 461 23.03 -11.13 -9.23
CA LYS A 461 22.03 -11.46 -10.27
C LYS A 461 21.91 -12.94 -10.62
N ASP A 462 23.02 -13.67 -10.55
CA ASP A 462 23.11 -15.11 -10.85
C ASP A 462 23.20 -15.97 -9.58
N ALA A 463 23.03 -15.38 -8.40
CA ALA A 463 23.21 -16.07 -7.13
C ALA A 463 22.02 -17.01 -6.84
N LYS A 464 22.32 -18.21 -6.30
CA LYS A 464 21.29 -19.15 -5.81
C LYS A 464 20.46 -18.53 -4.68
N SER A 465 21.13 -17.78 -3.81
CA SER A 465 20.53 -16.96 -2.78
C SER A 465 21.47 -15.84 -2.37
N VAL A 466 20.91 -14.76 -1.84
CA VAL A 466 21.65 -13.61 -1.31
C VAL A 466 21.33 -13.44 0.17
N LEU A 467 22.35 -13.32 1.01
CA LEU A 467 22.15 -13.02 2.43
C LEU A 467 22.27 -11.52 2.69
N PHE A 468 21.34 -10.96 3.45
CA PHE A 468 21.38 -9.58 3.92
C PHE A 468 21.55 -9.57 5.43
N LEU A 469 22.60 -8.90 5.91
CA LEU A 469 22.98 -8.89 7.32
C LEU A 469 23.15 -7.47 7.85
N GLY A 470 22.50 -7.21 8.97
CA GLY A 470 22.62 -5.97 9.72
C GLY A 470 22.54 -6.26 11.21
N ARG A 471 22.93 -5.30 12.06
CA ARG A 471 22.85 -5.46 13.51
C ARG A 471 22.17 -4.25 14.14
N GLY A 472 21.42 -4.48 15.22
CA GLY A 472 20.65 -3.42 15.86
C GLY A 472 19.66 -2.81 14.87
N ILE A 473 19.71 -1.47 14.72
CA ILE A 473 18.79 -0.73 13.85
C ILE A 473 18.96 -1.06 12.36
N SER A 474 20.11 -1.61 11.96
CA SER A 474 20.37 -2.06 10.58
C SER A 474 19.78 -3.43 10.26
N ALA A 475 19.36 -4.23 11.26
CA ALA A 475 18.79 -5.56 10.99
C ALA A 475 17.45 -5.49 10.24
N PRO A 476 16.49 -4.61 10.60
CA PRO A 476 15.30 -4.39 9.78
C PRO A 476 15.60 -3.82 8.39
N VAL A 477 16.66 -3.00 8.25
CA VAL A 477 17.10 -2.48 6.93
C VAL A 477 17.58 -3.62 6.04
N ALA A 478 18.27 -4.61 6.60
CA ALA A 478 18.66 -5.81 5.89
C ALA A 478 17.45 -6.60 5.37
N LYS A 479 16.39 -6.72 6.19
CA LYS A 479 15.12 -7.33 5.76
C LYS A 479 14.45 -6.53 4.64
N GLU A 480 14.50 -5.20 4.70
CA GLU A 480 13.96 -4.36 3.64
C GLU A 480 14.72 -4.52 2.32
N GLY A 481 16.05 -4.51 2.34
CA GLY A 481 16.85 -4.76 1.14
C GLY A 481 16.60 -6.13 0.53
N ALA A 482 16.52 -7.17 1.36
CA ALA A 482 16.17 -8.52 0.91
C ALA A 482 14.77 -8.56 0.28
N LEU A 483 13.78 -7.90 0.88
CA LEU A 483 12.42 -7.82 0.35
C LEU A 483 12.41 -7.12 -1.02
N LYS A 484 13.10 -5.98 -1.18
CA LYS A 484 13.17 -5.29 -2.49
C LYS A 484 13.76 -6.18 -3.56
N LEU A 485 14.89 -6.84 -3.29
CA LEU A 485 15.54 -7.70 -4.28
C LEU A 485 14.65 -8.91 -4.65
N MET A 486 13.95 -9.50 -3.69
CA MET A 486 12.97 -10.57 -3.96
C MET A 486 11.77 -10.07 -4.77
N GLU A 487 11.24 -8.89 -4.45
CA GLU A 487 10.04 -8.34 -5.09
C GLU A 487 10.27 -8.03 -6.56
N VAL A 488 11.37 -7.36 -6.92
CA VAL A 488 11.56 -6.85 -8.29
C VAL A 488 12.48 -7.69 -9.15
N ALA A 489 13.46 -8.39 -8.56
CA ALA A 489 14.44 -9.21 -9.30
C ALA A 489 14.19 -10.72 -9.16
N TYR A 490 13.28 -11.15 -8.29
CA TYR A 490 12.95 -12.56 -8.01
C TYR A 490 14.14 -13.43 -7.56
N ILE A 491 15.20 -12.80 -7.06
CA ILE A 491 16.37 -13.52 -6.52
C ILE A 491 16.03 -13.97 -5.09
N PRO A 492 16.17 -15.26 -4.74
CA PRO A 492 15.93 -15.73 -3.38
C PRO A 492 16.83 -14.99 -2.37
N CYS A 493 16.24 -14.36 -1.36
CA CYS A 493 16.99 -13.64 -0.34
C CYS A 493 16.64 -14.12 1.06
N LEU A 494 17.61 -14.04 1.97
CA LEU A 494 17.39 -14.24 3.39
C LEU A 494 17.99 -13.07 4.16
N ALA A 495 17.28 -12.59 5.18
CA ALA A 495 17.77 -11.52 6.04
C ALA A 495 17.83 -11.98 7.49
N TYR A 496 18.98 -11.78 8.13
CA TYR A 496 19.21 -12.15 9.52
C TYR A 496 19.91 -11.02 10.29
N PRO A 497 19.67 -10.89 11.60
CA PRO A 497 20.59 -10.16 12.46
C PRO A 497 21.98 -10.79 12.33
N ALA A 498 23.01 -9.98 12.10
CA ALA A 498 24.37 -10.47 11.82
C ALA A 498 24.92 -11.40 12.92
N GLY A 499 24.47 -11.24 14.17
CA GLY A 499 24.85 -12.11 15.29
C GLY A 499 24.28 -13.53 15.23
N GLU A 500 23.23 -13.77 14.42
CA GLU A 500 22.54 -15.06 14.34
C GLU A 500 23.17 -16.03 13.33
N MET A 501 24.16 -15.57 12.53
CA MET A 501 24.73 -16.37 11.45
C MET A 501 25.23 -17.73 11.91
N LYS A 502 25.92 -17.79 13.05
CA LYS A 502 26.45 -19.04 13.62
C LYS A 502 25.40 -20.01 14.14
N HIS A 503 24.14 -19.59 14.27
CA HIS A 503 23.05 -20.41 14.81
C HIS A 503 22.30 -21.20 13.73
N GLY A 504 22.93 -21.43 12.57
CA GLY A 504 22.39 -22.23 11.48
C GLY A 504 22.60 -21.63 10.09
N PRO A 505 22.21 -20.36 9.84
CA PRO A 505 22.21 -19.77 8.49
C PRO A 505 23.57 -19.76 7.78
N ILE A 506 24.69 -19.72 8.52
CA ILE A 506 26.05 -19.77 7.95
C ILE A 506 26.32 -21.05 7.15
N ALA A 507 25.56 -22.13 7.37
CA ALA A 507 25.70 -23.37 6.62
C ALA A 507 25.28 -23.25 5.14
N LEU A 508 24.59 -22.17 4.77
CA LEU A 508 24.21 -21.89 3.38
C LEU A 508 25.35 -21.29 2.54
N LEU A 509 26.42 -20.83 3.18
CA LEU A 509 27.53 -20.19 2.49
C LEU A 509 28.38 -21.21 1.73
N GLU A 510 28.55 -20.93 0.44
CA GLU A 510 29.48 -21.59 -0.47
C GLU A 510 30.53 -20.56 -0.94
N GLU A 511 31.59 -21.03 -1.59
CA GLU A 511 32.58 -20.14 -2.21
C GLU A 511 31.89 -19.21 -3.23
N GLY A 512 32.07 -17.90 -3.06
CA GLY A 512 31.46 -16.86 -3.87
C GLY A 512 30.03 -16.46 -3.48
N SER A 513 29.42 -17.05 -2.44
CA SER A 513 28.07 -16.66 -1.99
C SER A 513 28.02 -15.16 -1.65
N PRO A 514 27.14 -14.36 -2.28
CA PRO A 514 27.06 -12.94 -2.00
C PRO A 514 26.36 -12.66 -0.67
N VAL A 515 27.00 -11.82 0.14
CA VAL A 515 26.46 -11.37 1.44
C VAL A 515 26.53 -9.85 1.50
N ILE A 516 25.37 -9.21 1.60
CA ILE A 516 25.24 -7.76 1.75
C ILE A 516 25.22 -7.41 3.24
N PHE A 517 26.20 -6.64 3.68
CA PHE A 517 26.32 -6.13 5.05
C PHE A 517 25.98 -4.64 5.13
N ILE A 518 25.13 -4.25 6.08
CA ILE A 518 24.81 -2.85 6.38
C ILE A 518 25.49 -2.46 7.69
N VAL A 519 26.56 -1.66 7.60
CA VAL A 519 27.44 -1.36 8.73
C VAL A 519 27.75 0.14 8.82
N PRO A 520 26.77 0.96 9.27
CA PRO A 520 27.04 2.36 9.61
C PRO A 520 27.99 2.45 10.83
N ASN A 521 28.48 3.64 11.12
CA ASN A 521 29.41 3.88 12.22
C ASN A 521 28.67 4.00 13.57
N ASP A 522 28.13 2.88 14.03
CA ASP A 522 27.35 2.78 15.26
C ASP A 522 28.05 1.97 16.38
N HIS A 523 27.37 1.86 17.52
CA HIS A 523 27.87 1.16 18.69
C HIS A 523 27.97 -0.37 18.54
N VAL A 524 27.43 -0.97 17.47
CA VAL A 524 27.48 -2.42 17.22
C VAL A 524 28.43 -2.81 16.08
N LYS A 525 28.96 -1.84 15.34
CA LYS A 525 29.93 -2.03 14.23
C LYS A 525 30.99 -3.10 14.48
N GLN A 526 31.73 -3.02 15.59
CA GLN A 526 32.80 -3.99 15.89
C GLN A 526 32.29 -5.44 16.01
N LYS A 527 31.06 -5.62 16.51
CA LYS A 527 30.45 -6.95 16.55
C LYS A 527 29.96 -7.42 15.19
N THR A 528 29.65 -6.50 14.28
CA THR A 528 29.30 -6.82 12.89
C THR A 528 30.54 -7.21 12.08
N VAL A 529 31.70 -6.59 12.33
CA VAL A 529 32.98 -7.00 11.71
C VAL A 529 33.31 -8.46 12.00
N SER A 530 33.09 -8.93 13.24
CA SER A 530 33.24 -10.37 13.57
C SER A 530 32.38 -11.26 12.66
N ALA A 531 31.13 -10.86 12.39
CA ALA A 531 30.23 -11.63 11.51
C ALA A 531 30.71 -11.59 10.05
N ILE A 532 31.32 -10.50 9.59
CA ILE A 532 31.95 -10.41 8.27
C ILE A 532 33.09 -11.42 8.17
N HIS A 533 34.00 -11.45 9.14
CA HIS A 533 35.11 -12.41 9.17
C HIS A 533 34.62 -13.86 9.16
N GLU A 534 33.55 -14.15 9.89
CA GLU A 534 32.93 -15.48 9.92
C GLU A 534 32.38 -15.90 8.55
N CYS A 535 31.75 -14.98 7.82
CA CYS A 535 31.25 -15.24 6.47
C CYS A 535 32.40 -15.40 5.46
N LYS A 536 33.41 -14.53 5.52
CA LYS A 536 34.62 -14.63 4.68
C LYS A 536 35.36 -15.95 4.87
N ALA A 537 35.46 -16.42 6.10
CA ALA A 537 36.07 -17.73 6.41
C ALA A 537 35.32 -18.91 5.77
N ARG A 538 34.13 -18.69 5.22
CA ARG A 538 33.31 -19.67 4.47
C ARG A 538 33.20 -19.35 2.98
N GLY A 539 34.06 -18.48 2.46
CA GLY A 539 34.11 -18.15 1.04
C GLY A 539 33.08 -17.12 0.58
N ALA A 540 32.39 -16.45 1.51
CA ALA A 540 31.42 -15.42 1.14
C ALA A 540 32.08 -14.22 0.45
N LYS A 541 31.43 -13.69 -0.58
CA LYS A 541 31.76 -12.42 -1.22
C LYS A 541 30.98 -11.29 -0.53
N ILE A 542 31.70 -10.37 0.09
CA ILE A 542 31.15 -9.33 0.95
C ILE A 542 30.86 -8.06 0.15
N ILE A 543 29.58 -7.70 0.07
CA ILE A 543 29.12 -6.40 -0.42
C ILE A 543 28.82 -5.53 0.81
N LEU A 544 29.56 -4.45 0.99
CA LEU A 544 29.55 -3.67 2.23
C LEU A 544 28.97 -2.27 2.01
N ILE A 545 27.89 -1.95 2.71
CA ILE A 545 27.37 -0.59 2.83
C ILE A 545 27.93 0.02 4.11
N HIS A 546 28.72 1.07 3.99
CA HIS A 546 29.42 1.72 5.11
C HIS A 546 29.52 3.25 4.92
N GLU A 547 29.96 3.99 5.94
CA GLU A 547 30.15 5.44 5.84
C GLU A 547 31.46 5.83 5.14
N LYS A 548 31.44 6.92 4.34
CA LYS A 548 32.61 7.46 3.62
C LYS A 548 33.77 7.75 4.58
N GLY A 549 34.97 7.28 4.22
CA GLY A 549 36.20 7.47 5.01
C GLY A 549 36.39 6.48 6.16
N ASP A 550 35.53 5.46 6.27
CA ASP A 550 35.64 4.42 7.28
C ASP A 550 36.60 3.28 6.86
N ASN A 551 37.52 2.91 7.75
CA ASN A 551 38.49 1.82 7.54
C ASN A 551 37.83 0.43 7.42
N ILE A 552 36.55 0.28 7.77
CA ILE A 552 35.83 -0.98 7.56
C ILE A 552 35.73 -1.38 6.08
N SER A 553 35.96 -0.44 5.15
CA SER A 553 36.07 -0.74 3.71
C SER A 553 37.12 -1.82 3.38
N GLU A 554 38.15 -2.01 4.21
CA GLU A 554 39.12 -3.10 4.08
C GLU A 554 38.46 -4.50 4.25
N GLU A 555 37.28 -4.54 4.86
CA GLU A 555 36.51 -5.76 5.10
C GLU A 555 35.53 -6.10 3.97
N GLY A 556 35.29 -5.21 3.00
CA GLY A 556 34.40 -5.48 1.86
C GLY A 556 35.16 -5.90 0.61
N ASP A 557 34.59 -6.81 -0.19
CA ASP A 557 35.06 -7.09 -1.55
C ASP A 557 34.49 -6.06 -2.54
N ILE A 558 33.26 -5.60 -2.28
CA ILE A 558 32.59 -4.51 -3.00
C ILE A 558 32.13 -3.49 -1.95
N ASN A 559 32.61 -2.26 -2.02
CA ASN A 559 32.38 -1.24 -1.01
C ASN A 559 31.49 -0.10 -1.53
N ILE A 560 30.32 0.06 -0.93
CA ILE A 560 29.36 1.13 -1.26
C ILE A 560 29.34 2.13 -0.10
N ALA A 561 30.00 3.26 -0.30
CA ALA A 561 30.17 4.28 0.71
C ALA A 561 29.01 5.29 0.69
N ILE A 562 28.30 5.42 1.81
CA ILE A 562 27.27 6.45 2.03
C ILE A 562 27.85 7.64 2.81
N PRO A 563 27.28 8.85 2.68
CA PRO A 563 27.67 9.99 3.51
C PRO A 563 27.54 9.71 5.02
N ASN A 564 28.35 10.41 5.83
CA ASN A 564 28.30 10.29 7.28
C ASN A 564 26.92 10.72 7.81
N VAL A 565 26.34 9.90 8.69
CA VAL A 565 24.98 10.10 9.17
C VAL A 565 24.89 9.80 10.67
N HIS A 566 23.98 10.45 11.37
CA HIS A 566 23.74 10.11 12.77
C HIS A 566 23.28 8.64 12.88
N PRO A 567 23.86 7.81 13.78
CA PRO A 567 23.55 6.37 13.85
C PRO A 567 22.06 6.04 13.94
N ASP A 568 21.32 6.75 14.81
CA ASP A 568 19.85 6.57 14.97
C ASP A 568 19.04 6.95 13.71
N LEU A 569 19.64 7.66 12.74
CA LEU A 569 19.00 8.08 11.49
C LEU A 569 19.52 7.33 10.26
N SER A 570 20.56 6.51 10.44
CA SER A 570 21.19 5.73 9.37
C SER A 570 20.22 4.89 8.53
N PRO A 571 19.13 4.30 9.07
CA PRO A 571 18.22 3.49 8.25
C PRO A 571 17.59 4.22 7.05
N ILE A 572 17.40 5.54 7.17
CA ILE A 572 16.79 6.35 6.10
C ILE A 572 17.76 6.49 4.90
N LEU A 573 19.07 6.44 5.16
CA LEU A 573 20.11 6.58 4.13
C LEU A 573 20.63 5.22 3.65
N THR A 574 20.86 4.27 4.55
CA THR A 574 21.43 2.94 4.22
C THR A 574 20.50 2.06 3.38
N VAL A 575 19.21 2.37 3.33
CA VAL A 575 18.25 1.66 2.45
C VAL A 575 18.40 2.04 0.97
N VAL A 576 18.87 3.25 0.67
CA VAL A 576 18.94 3.78 -0.71
C VAL A 576 19.85 2.94 -1.61
N PRO A 577 21.09 2.56 -1.19
CA PRO A 577 21.90 1.60 -1.95
C PRO A 577 21.18 0.28 -2.25
N LEU A 578 20.43 -0.25 -1.28
CA LEU A 578 19.73 -1.54 -1.40
C LEU A 578 18.61 -1.46 -2.45
N GLN A 579 17.88 -0.34 -2.48
CA GLN A 579 16.85 -0.07 -3.49
C GLN A 579 17.46 0.01 -4.90
N LEU A 580 18.61 0.67 -5.05
CA LEU A 580 19.32 0.76 -6.34
C LEU A 580 19.86 -0.60 -6.80
N ILE A 581 20.43 -1.41 -5.90
CA ILE A 581 20.86 -2.78 -6.21
C ILE A 581 19.66 -3.60 -6.72
N ALA A 582 18.52 -3.54 -6.02
CA ALA A 582 17.32 -4.26 -6.43
C ALA A 582 16.79 -3.82 -7.80
N TYR A 583 16.70 -2.50 -8.02
CA TYR A 583 16.29 -1.92 -9.29
C TYR A 583 17.19 -2.37 -10.45
N HIS A 584 18.50 -2.19 -10.33
CA HIS A 584 19.44 -2.53 -11.39
C HIS A 584 19.54 -4.05 -11.62
N ALA A 585 19.45 -4.87 -10.58
CA ALA A 585 19.39 -6.33 -10.74
C ALA A 585 18.14 -6.78 -11.51
N ALA A 586 16.98 -6.18 -11.24
CA ALA A 586 15.76 -6.46 -11.97
C ALA A 586 15.86 -6.08 -13.45
N LEU A 587 16.50 -4.94 -13.77
CA LEU A 587 16.75 -4.54 -15.16
C LEU A 587 17.66 -5.52 -15.90
N GLU A 588 18.77 -5.93 -15.28
CA GLU A 588 19.70 -6.91 -15.86
C GLU A 588 19.03 -8.26 -16.13
N LEU A 589 18.03 -8.62 -15.33
CA LEU A 589 17.23 -9.84 -15.48
C LEU A 589 16.00 -9.65 -16.39
N GLY A 590 15.79 -8.46 -16.97
CA GLY A 590 14.64 -8.18 -17.83
C GLY A 590 13.29 -8.21 -17.12
N CYS A 591 13.25 -7.93 -15.82
CA CYS A 591 12.04 -7.90 -15.00
C CYS A 591 11.32 -6.55 -15.08
N ASP A 592 9.99 -6.54 -14.97
CA ASP A 592 9.18 -5.32 -14.84
C ASP A 592 9.31 -4.79 -13.39
N VAL A 593 10.08 -3.71 -13.23
CA VAL A 593 10.39 -3.10 -11.92
C VAL A 593 9.23 -2.36 -11.29
N ASP A 594 8.33 -1.80 -12.11
CA ASP A 594 7.18 -1.06 -11.61
C ASP A 594 6.01 -1.99 -11.29
N ARG A 595 5.90 -3.10 -12.03
CA ARG A 595 4.82 -4.09 -11.93
C ARG A 595 5.35 -5.53 -11.90
N PRO A 596 6.05 -5.92 -10.82
CA PRO A 596 6.52 -7.28 -10.63
C PRO A 596 5.36 -8.28 -10.60
N ARG A 597 5.58 -9.45 -11.20
CA ARG A 597 4.59 -10.53 -11.34
C ARG A 597 4.05 -10.96 -9.97
N ASN A 598 2.78 -11.38 -9.96
CA ASN A 598 2.06 -11.88 -8.78
C ASN A 598 1.87 -10.86 -7.63
N LEU A 599 2.32 -9.61 -7.79
CA LEU A 599 2.23 -8.58 -6.77
C LEU A 599 1.28 -7.46 -7.21
N ALA A 600 0.73 -6.78 -6.22
CA ALA A 600 -0.06 -5.57 -6.38
C ALA A 600 0.40 -4.52 -5.37
N LYS A 601 0.23 -3.23 -5.69
CA LYS A 601 0.69 -2.12 -4.84
C LYS A 601 0.12 -2.16 -3.42
N SER A 602 -1.11 -2.62 -3.28
CA SER A 602 -1.78 -2.78 -1.98
C SER A 602 -2.63 -4.04 -1.96
N VAL A 603 -2.63 -4.73 -0.82
CA VAL A 603 -3.36 -5.97 -0.55
C VAL A 603 -4.60 -5.62 0.27
N THR A 604 -5.77 -5.55 -0.37
CA THR A 604 -7.06 -5.14 0.23
C THR A 604 -8.01 -6.31 0.51
N VAL A 605 -7.54 -7.53 0.36
CA VAL A 605 -8.28 -8.76 0.68
C VAL A 605 -7.40 -9.60 1.62
N GLU A 606 -8.03 -10.30 2.56
CA GLU A 606 -7.36 -11.29 3.42
C GLU A 606 -7.05 -12.58 2.64
#